data_AF-A0A0K8U7R2-F1
#
_entry.id   AF-A0A0K8U7R2-F1
#
_cell.length_a   1.000
_cell.length_b   1.000
_cell.length_c   1.000
_cell.angle_alpha   90.00
_cell.angle_beta   90.00
_cell.angle_gamma   90.00
#
_symmetry.space_group_name_H-M   'P 1'
#
loop_
_entity.id
_entity.type
_entity.pdbx_description
1 polymer ?
#
loop_
_entity_poly.entity_id
_entity_poly.type
_entity_poly.pdbx_seq_one_letter_code
_entity_poly.pdbx_strand_id
1 'polypeptide(L)'
;MEKVWTDFRFALKRKMIKNKNQISGTGGGLFILVNISSLEEEGRAILSLNKSVEALKGIQSFGISINVSDDIPITRRKRAIDVIPPTQPQMQKEIFVSFDHKLEAIRDNDHLAQTTAQKKQKLNKMGLLQEKINIQKKMEDKVSKVLNTLMKQQNEHAQEQSETSRWHSAVTTTTTSRWIRKLYEI
;
A
#
# COMPACT_ATOMS: atom_id res chain seq x y z
N MET A 1 -3.54 -14.21 -28.48
CA MET A 1 -3.69 -13.35 -27.28
C MET A 1 -2.45 -13.31 -26.41
N GLU A 2 -1.98 -14.42 -25.85
CA GLU A 2 -0.93 -14.47 -24.80
C GLU A 2 0.36 -13.65 -25.06
N LYS A 3 0.89 -13.66 -26.30
CA LYS A 3 2.05 -12.83 -26.67
C LYS A 3 1.81 -11.33 -26.43
N VAL A 4 0.65 -10.81 -26.87
CA VAL A 4 0.28 -9.39 -26.75
C VAL A 4 0.24 -8.95 -25.28
N TRP A 5 -0.32 -9.78 -24.40
CA TRP A 5 -0.32 -9.53 -22.95
C TRP A 5 1.09 -9.56 -22.34
N THR A 6 1.94 -10.47 -22.82
CA THR A 6 3.34 -10.59 -22.40
C THR A 6 4.14 -9.36 -22.82
N ASP A 7 4.00 -8.91 -24.07
CA ASP A 7 4.67 -7.73 -24.61
C ASP A 7 4.22 -6.44 -23.90
N PHE A 8 2.91 -6.29 -23.66
CA PHE A 8 2.35 -5.21 -22.84
C PHE A 8 2.94 -5.20 -21.43
N ARG A 9 2.98 -6.36 -20.76
CA ARG A 9 3.57 -6.53 -19.43
C ARG A 9 5.06 -6.16 -19.40
N PHE A 10 5.82 -6.47 -20.44
CA PHE A 10 7.23 -6.08 -20.56
C PHE A 10 7.43 -4.60 -20.93
N ALA A 11 6.55 -4.00 -21.74
CA ALA A 11 6.58 -2.56 -22.03
C ALA A 11 6.28 -1.74 -20.77
N LEU A 12 5.20 -2.09 -20.05
CA LEU A 12 4.79 -1.43 -18.81
C LEU A 12 5.86 -1.54 -17.71
N LYS A 13 6.41 -2.74 -17.48
CA LYS A 13 7.55 -2.92 -16.56
C LYS A 13 8.74 -2.02 -16.93
N ARG A 14 9.08 -1.89 -18.22
CA ARG A 14 10.17 -1.01 -18.67
C ARG A 14 9.89 0.47 -18.40
N LYS A 15 8.65 0.95 -18.60
CA LYS A 15 8.24 2.31 -18.19
C LYS A 15 8.39 2.51 -16.67
N MET A 16 7.84 1.59 -15.87
CA MET A 16 7.90 1.67 -14.40
C MET A 16 9.34 1.70 -13.87
N ILE A 17 10.25 0.90 -14.44
CA ILE A 17 11.67 0.89 -14.04
C ILE A 17 12.34 2.23 -14.39
N LYS A 18 12.10 2.79 -15.58
CA LYS A 18 12.62 4.12 -15.94
C LYS A 18 12.15 5.19 -14.95
N ASN A 19 10.85 5.24 -14.67
CA ASN A 19 10.28 6.23 -13.75
C ASN A 19 10.79 6.03 -12.31
N LYS A 20 10.91 4.78 -11.82
CA LYS A 20 11.50 4.50 -10.51
C LYS A 20 12.93 5.03 -10.43
N ASN A 21 13.77 4.71 -11.42
CA ASN A 21 15.18 5.11 -11.43
C ASN A 21 15.35 6.63 -11.45
N GLN A 22 14.48 7.34 -12.17
CA GLN A 22 14.43 8.81 -12.21
C GLN A 22 14.01 9.41 -10.85
N ILE A 23 13.04 8.80 -10.15
CA ILE A 23 12.60 9.25 -8.81
C ILE A 23 13.63 8.92 -7.73
N SER A 24 14.37 7.82 -7.84
CA SER A 24 15.44 7.45 -6.89
C SER A 24 16.80 8.09 -7.19
N GLY A 25 16.95 8.76 -8.33
CA GLY A 25 18.22 9.33 -8.78
C GLY A 25 18.45 10.74 -8.25
N THR A 26 19.24 10.88 -7.19
CA THR A 26 19.65 12.19 -6.64
C THR A 26 20.79 12.86 -7.43
N GLY A 27 21.34 12.19 -8.44
CA GLY A 27 22.53 12.59 -9.19
C GLY A 27 22.32 13.69 -10.25
N GLY A 28 21.62 14.79 -9.91
CA GLY A 28 21.65 16.08 -10.62
C GLY A 28 21.22 16.15 -12.10
N GLY A 29 20.88 15.04 -12.74
CA GLY A 29 20.58 14.96 -14.17
C GLY A 29 19.17 15.44 -14.55
N LEU A 30 18.92 15.52 -15.86
CA LEU A 30 17.61 15.83 -16.43
C LEU A 30 16.55 14.81 -15.99
N PHE A 31 15.58 15.27 -15.22
CA PHE A 31 14.46 14.47 -14.71
C PHE A 31 13.41 14.24 -15.81
N ILE A 32 13.36 13.03 -16.35
CA ILE A 32 12.50 12.64 -17.48
C ILE A 32 11.63 11.45 -17.08
N LEU A 33 10.41 11.72 -16.62
CA LEU A 33 9.38 10.70 -16.42
C LEU A 33 8.72 10.31 -17.75
N VAL A 34 8.54 9.00 -17.96
CA VAL A 34 7.76 8.47 -19.07
C VAL A 34 6.29 8.41 -18.65
N ASN A 35 5.40 9.01 -19.43
CA ASN A 35 3.97 9.01 -19.09
C ASN A 35 3.35 7.59 -19.15
N ILE A 36 2.40 7.35 -18.26
CA ILE A 36 1.63 6.10 -18.10
C ILE A 36 0.17 6.42 -18.43
N SER A 37 -0.43 5.70 -19.38
CA SER A 37 -1.85 5.89 -19.76
C SER A 37 -2.81 5.23 -18.75
N SER A 38 -4.12 5.54 -18.82
CA SER A 38 -5.13 4.91 -17.96
C SER A 38 -5.10 3.37 -18.05
N LEU A 39 -5.01 2.83 -19.26
CA LEU A 39 -4.91 1.38 -19.50
C LEU A 39 -3.61 0.78 -18.92
N GLU A 40 -2.52 1.52 -18.96
CA GLU A 40 -1.25 1.12 -18.34
C GLU A 40 -1.30 1.21 -16.80
N GLU A 41 -2.09 2.12 -16.24
CA GLU A 41 -2.35 2.24 -14.79
C GLU A 41 -3.24 1.10 -14.28
N GLU A 42 -4.32 0.76 -15.00
CA GLU A 42 -5.13 -0.43 -14.74
C GLU A 42 -4.28 -1.71 -14.85
N GLY A 43 -3.44 -1.80 -15.89
CA GLY A 43 -2.43 -2.84 -16.03
C GLY A 43 -1.45 -2.91 -14.85
N ARG A 44 -1.06 -1.75 -14.29
CA ARG A 44 -0.20 -1.66 -13.10
C ARG A 44 -0.91 -2.20 -11.86
N ALA A 45 -2.20 -1.87 -11.67
CA ALA A 45 -3.00 -2.40 -10.57
C ALA A 45 -3.13 -3.93 -10.65
N ILE A 46 -3.46 -4.48 -11.82
CA ILE A 46 -3.53 -5.93 -12.08
C ILE A 46 -2.19 -6.62 -11.82
N LEU A 47 -1.06 -6.01 -12.24
CA LEU A 47 0.28 -6.55 -11.98
C LEU A 47 0.69 -6.50 -10.51
N SER A 48 0.22 -5.49 -9.76
CA SER A 48 0.41 -5.40 -8.31
C SER A 48 -0.39 -6.49 -7.59
N LEU A 49 -1.68 -6.63 -7.91
CA LEU A 49 -2.56 -7.65 -7.35
C LEU A 49 -2.03 -9.07 -7.59
N ASN A 50 -1.61 -9.38 -8.83
CA ASN A 50 -1.00 -10.67 -9.16
C ASN A 50 0.29 -10.94 -8.37
N LYS A 51 1.10 -9.91 -8.06
CA LYS A 51 2.28 -10.07 -7.19
C LYS A 51 1.87 -10.37 -5.75
N SER A 52 0.83 -9.71 -5.24
CA SER A 52 0.29 -9.99 -3.90
C SER A 52 -0.26 -11.41 -3.81
N VAL A 53 -1.04 -11.86 -4.79
CA VAL A 53 -1.61 -13.23 -4.83
C VAL A 53 -0.52 -14.30 -4.91
N GLU A 54 0.49 -14.14 -5.76
CA GLU A 54 1.65 -15.06 -5.80
C GLU A 54 2.44 -15.06 -4.48
N ALA A 55 2.43 -13.97 -3.71
CA ALA A 55 3.05 -13.94 -2.37
C ALA A 55 2.22 -14.66 -1.28
N LEU A 56 0.95 -15.00 -1.54
CA LEU A 56 0.13 -15.84 -0.65
C LEU A 56 0.19 -17.34 -1.02
N LYS A 57 0.90 -17.69 -2.09
CA LYS A 57 0.95 -19.04 -2.67
C LYS A 57 1.69 -19.99 -1.73
N GLY A 58 0.96 -20.95 -1.17
CA GLY A 58 1.45 -21.87 -0.13
C GLY A 58 1.10 -21.46 1.31
N ILE A 59 0.45 -20.30 1.53
CA ILE A 59 -0.13 -19.96 2.82
C ILE A 59 -1.45 -20.74 2.98
N GLN A 60 -1.40 -21.83 3.75
CA GLN A 60 -2.54 -22.74 3.95
C GLN A 60 -3.56 -22.23 4.98
N SER A 61 -3.16 -21.28 5.85
CA SER A 61 -4.06 -20.59 6.78
C SER A 61 -3.50 -19.22 7.16
N PHE A 62 -4.39 -18.29 7.52
CA PHE A 62 -4.04 -16.99 8.10
C PHE A 62 -4.54 -16.94 9.54
N GLY A 63 -3.72 -16.44 10.47
CA GLY A 63 -4.13 -16.17 11.85
C GLY A 63 -4.18 -17.37 12.80
N ILE A 64 -3.78 -18.58 12.40
CA ILE A 64 -3.60 -19.68 13.36
C ILE A 64 -2.35 -19.41 14.22
N SER A 65 -2.56 -18.88 15.42
CA SER A 65 -1.57 -18.92 16.49
C SER A 65 -1.43 -20.36 16.96
N ILE A 66 -0.45 -21.08 16.40
CA ILE A 66 -0.10 -22.40 16.90
C ILE A 66 0.47 -22.21 18.30
N ASN A 67 -0.31 -22.53 19.34
CA ASN A 67 0.21 -22.73 20.69
C ASN A 67 1.09 -23.99 20.66
N VAL A 68 2.35 -23.81 20.28
CA VAL A 68 3.39 -24.81 20.47
C VAL A 68 3.61 -24.90 21.98
N SER A 69 3.16 -25.99 22.58
CA SER A 69 3.48 -26.30 23.97
C SER A 69 5.00 -26.40 24.11
N ASP A 70 5.57 -25.79 25.13
CA ASP A 70 7.01 -25.84 25.40
C ASP A 70 7.45 -27.26 25.73
N ASP A 71 8.12 -27.94 24.79
CA ASP A 71 9.03 -29.07 25.03
C ASP A 71 10.00 -29.27 23.84
N ILE A 72 11.06 -28.45 23.83
CA ILE A 72 12.49 -28.76 23.60
C ILE A 72 12.81 -30.01 22.70
N PRO A 73 13.64 -29.92 21.62
CA PRO A 73 14.90 -29.16 21.59
C PRO A 73 15.25 -28.36 20.30
N ILE A 74 16.16 -27.40 20.45
CA ILE A 74 16.74 -26.59 19.36
C ILE A 74 17.70 -27.42 18.50
N THR A 75 17.22 -27.96 17.38
CA THR A 75 18.09 -28.61 16.38
C THR A 75 18.76 -27.56 15.48
N ARG A 76 20.04 -27.26 15.76
CA ARG A 76 20.88 -26.43 14.87
C ARG A 76 20.89 -27.00 13.45
N ARG A 77 20.49 -26.22 12.44
CA ARG A 77 20.78 -26.54 11.02
C ARG A 77 22.30 -26.58 10.82
N LYS A 78 22.86 -27.78 10.67
CA LYS A 78 24.27 -27.98 10.34
C LYS A 78 24.54 -27.46 8.93
N ARG A 79 25.64 -26.72 8.74
CA ARG A 79 26.22 -26.50 7.41
C ARG A 79 26.95 -27.79 7.02
N ALA A 80 26.68 -28.31 5.83
CA ALA A 80 27.51 -29.35 5.24
C ALA A 80 28.77 -28.70 4.64
N ILE A 81 29.92 -29.29 4.95
CA ILE A 81 31.19 -29.10 4.25
C ILE A 81 31.61 -30.52 3.90
N ASP A 82 31.94 -30.80 2.63
CA ASP A 82 32.83 -31.90 2.28
C ASP A 82 33.45 -31.72 0.88
N VAL A 83 34.79 -31.81 0.86
CA VAL A 83 35.72 -32.39 -0.12
C VAL A 83 35.47 -32.24 -1.65
N ILE A 84 36.49 -31.78 -2.38
CA ILE A 84 36.56 -31.74 -3.86
C ILE A 84 37.94 -32.23 -4.36
N PRO A 85 38.02 -33.40 -5.02
CA PRO A 85 38.79 -33.53 -6.27
C PRO A 85 38.23 -34.62 -7.24
N PRO A 86 38.76 -34.78 -8.48
CA PRO A 86 39.13 -33.76 -9.47
C PRO A 86 38.68 -34.11 -10.94
N THR A 87 39.04 -33.22 -11.89
CA THR A 87 39.26 -33.49 -13.34
C THR A 87 38.05 -33.61 -14.30
N GLN A 88 37.66 -32.44 -14.87
CA GLN A 88 37.54 -32.05 -16.30
C GLN A 88 37.17 -33.05 -17.42
N PRO A 89 36.62 -32.58 -18.59
CA PRO A 89 36.36 -31.19 -19.06
C PRO A 89 34.85 -30.98 -19.44
N GLN A 90 34.30 -30.04 -20.25
CA GLN A 90 34.74 -29.01 -21.24
C GLN A 90 33.85 -27.72 -21.17
N MET A 91 34.12 -26.77 -22.08
CA MET A 91 33.28 -25.67 -22.65
C MET A 91 31.76 -25.64 -22.30
N GLN A 92 31.14 -24.50 -21.96
CA GLN A 92 31.12 -23.21 -22.70
C GLN A 92 31.04 -21.97 -21.76
N LYS A 93 31.00 -20.75 -22.34
CA LYS A 93 31.07 -19.46 -21.62
C LYS A 93 29.70 -18.85 -21.31
N GLU A 94 29.44 -18.54 -20.04
CA GLU A 94 28.65 -17.35 -19.64
C GLU A 94 29.36 -16.64 -18.47
N ILE A 95 29.23 -15.32 -18.40
CA ILE A 95 29.98 -14.47 -17.45
C ILE A 95 29.06 -14.04 -16.31
N PHE A 96 29.18 -14.70 -15.16
CA PHE A 96 28.52 -14.30 -13.91
C PHE A 96 29.57 -13.75 -12.93
N VAL A 97 29.70 -12.42 -12.87
CA VAL A 97 30.70 -11.77 -11.99
C VAL A 97 30.14 -11.65 -10.57
N SER A 98 30.58 -12.56 -9.69
CA SER A 98 30.40 -12.40 -8.25
C SER A 98 31.26 -11.24 -7.73
N PHE A 99 30.74 -10.45 -6.78
CA PHE A 99 31.51 -9.41 -6.10
C PHE A 99 32.12 -9.96 -4.80
N ASP A 100 33.43 -10.18 -4.83
CA ASP A 100 34.18 -10.63 -3.66
C ASP A 100 34.34 -9.54 -2.59
N HIS A 101 34.54 -9.96 -1.34
CA HIS A 101 34.87 -9.05 -0.24
C HIS A 101 36.38 -8.77 -0.21
N LYS A 102 36.75 -7.48 -0.13
CA LYS A 102 38.06 -7.08 0.40
C LYS A 102 37.88 -6.22 1.65
N LEU A 103 37.99 -6.85 2.82
CA LEU A 103 38.39 -6.11 4.02
C LEU A 103 39.90 -5.88 3.96
N GLU A 104 40.32 -4.64 4.16
CA GLU A 104 41.64 -4.33 4.72
C GLU A 104 41.42 -3.44 5.95
N ALA A 105 42.14 -3.74 7.02
CA ALA A 105 41.95 -3.09 8.31
C ALA A 105 42.91 -1.90 8.48
N ILE A 106 42.40 -0.80 9.00
CA ILE A 106 43.21 0.23 9.65
C ILE A 106 42.82 0.25 11.13
N ARG A 107 43.83 0.30 12.00
CA ARG A 107 43.72 0.17 13.45
C ARG A 107 43.40 1.49 14.15
N ASP A 108 42.66 1.36 15.25
CA ASP A 108 42.88 2.03 16.53
C ASP A 108 43.08 3.56 16.51
N ASN A 109 41.97 4.31 16.53
CA ASN A 109 41.74 5.46 17.42
C ASN A 109 40.23 5.85 17.47
N ASP A 110 39.87 6.84 18.31
CA ASP A 110 38.52 7.45 18.48
C ASP A 110 37.45 6.76 19.35
N HIS A 111 37.85 6.16 20.48
CA HIS A 111 36.89 5.74 21.51
C HIS A 111 36.36 6.86 22.44
N LEU A 112 36.85 8.11 22.33
CA LEU A 112 36.51 9.20 23.25
C LEU A 112 35.42 10.17 22.75
N ALA A 113 35.02 10.10 21.46
CA ALA A 113 34.08 11.06 20.85
C ALA A 113 32.59 10.65 20.91
N GLN A 114 32.26 9.39 21.22
CA GLN A 114 30.92 8.84 20.96
C GLN A 114 29.82 9.20 21.98
N THR A 115 30.18 9.66 23.18
CA THR A 115 29.22 9.79 24.31
C THR A 115 28.30 11.02 24.24
N THR A 116 28.66 12.06 23.47
CA THR A 116 27.87 13.31 23.37
C THR A 116 26.86 13.30 22.21
N ALA A 117 27.19 12.63 21.09
CA ALA A 117 26.37 12.60 19.88
C ALA A 117 25.00 11.93 20.10
N GLN A 118 24.97 10.78 20.79
CA GLN A 118 23.73 10.01 21.00
C GLN A 118 22.67 10.77 21.82
N LYS A 119 23.09 11.70 22.70
CA LYS A 119 22.17 12.49 23.53
C LYS A 119 21.38 13.51 22.69
N LYS A 120 22.01 14.12 21.67
CA LYS A 120 21.32 15.02 20.72
C LYS A 120 20.36 14.26 19.78
N GLN A 121 20.73 13.05 19.34
CA GLN A 121 19.89 12.26 18.41
C GLN A 121 18.56 11.80 19.04
N LYS A 122 18.50 11.55 20.36
CA LYS A 122 17.26 11.21 21.06
C LYS A 122 16.25 12.37 21.10
N LEU A 123 16.71 13.62 21.20
CA LEU A 123 15.83 14.79 21.33
C LEU A 123 14.98 15.02 20.06
N ASN A 124 15.60 14.91 18.89
CA ASN A 124 14.94 15.11 17.59
C ASN A 124 13.81 14.09 17.32
N LYS A 125 14.02 12.82 17.70
CA LYS A 125 13.00 11.75 17.56
C LYS A 125 11.70 12.05 18.30
N MET A 126 11.73 12.80 19.40
CA MET A 126 10.54 13.20 20.16
C MET A 126 9.72 14.24 19.40
N GLY A 127 10.37 15.25 18.80
CA GLY A 127 9.71 16.26 17.97
C GLY A 127 9.01 15.64 16.76
N LEU A 128 9.69 14.75 16.04
CA LEU A 128 9.12 14.03 14.89
C LEU A 128 7.95 13.11 15.26
N LEU A 129 7.90 12.59 16.49
CA LEU A 129 6.76 11.81 16.98
C LEU A 129 5.58 12.73 17.33
N GLN A 130 5.84 13.85 17.99
CA GLN A 130 4.82 14.86 18.32
C GLN A 130 4.20 15.47 17.06
N GLU A 131 5.00 15.74 16.03
CA GLU A 131 4.53 16.23 14.74
C GLU A 131 3.60 15.21 14.05
N LYS A 132 3.97 13.92 14.05
CA LYS A 132 3.12 12.85 13.52
C LYS A 132 1.77 12.75 14.25
N ILE A 133 1.78 12.81 15.59
CA ILE A 133 0.55 12.82 16.40
C ILE A 133 -0.32 14.04 16.06
N ASN A 134 0.29 15.21 15.90
CA ASN A 134 -0.43 16.43 15.52
C ASN A 134 -1.03 16.37 14.10
N ILE A 135 -0.30 15.80 13.14
CA ILE A 135 -0.79 15.55 11.77
C ILE A 135 -1.95 14.55 11.78
N GLN A 136 -1.82 13.44 12.53
CA GLN A 136 -2.88 12.44 12.66
C GLN A 136 -4.14 13.06 13.27
N LYS A 137 -4.04 13.75 14.41
CA LYS A 137 -5.18 14.42 15.05
C LYS A 137 -5.85 15.43 14.11
N LYS A 138 -5.06 16.23 13.39
CA LYS A 138 -5.56 17.20 12.39
C LYS A 138 -6.24 16.53 11.18
N MET A 139 -5.94 15.25 10.91
CA MET A 139 -6.66 14.44 9.93
C MET A 139 -7.98 13.91 10.52
N GLU A 140 -7.95 13.39 11.76
CA GLU A 140 -9.13 12.92 12.50
C GLU A 140 -10.18 14.04 12.69
N ASP A 141 -9.75 15.25 13.07
CA ASP A 141 -10.59 16.44 13.18
C ASP A 141 -11.27 16.78 11.84
N LYS A 142 -10.52 16.69 10.72
CA LYS A 142 -11.04 16.94 9.36
C LYS A 142 -12.04 15.88 8.92
N VAL A 143 -11.72 14.60 9.13
CA VAL A 143 -12.62 13.47 8.79
C VAL A 143 -13.90 13.58 9.60
N SER A 144 -13.80 13.87 10.90
CA SER A 144 -14.96 14.10 11.79
C SER A 144 -15.83 15.27 11.30
N LYS A 145 -15.23 16.38 10.88
CA LYS A 145 -15.98 17.52 10.32
C LYS A 145 -16.69 17.16 9.01
N VAL A 146 -16.07 16.39 8.12
CA VAL A 146 -16.71 15.93 6.87
C VAL A 146 -17.85 14.97 7.18
N LEU A 147 -17.62 13.98 8.06
CA LEU A 147 -18.64 13.00 8.48
C LEU A 147 -19.86 13.69 9.11
N ASN A 148 -19.66 14.61 10.04
CA ASN A 148 -20.74 15.36 10.67
C ASN A 148 -21.51 16.24 9.66
N THR A 149 -20.83 16.77 8.64
CA THR A 149 -21.49 17.53 7.56
C THR A 149 -22.36 16.61 6.69
N LEU A 150 -21.84 15.43 6.32
CA LEU A 150 -22.56 14.43 5.52
C LEU A 150 -23.78 13.86 6.26
N MET A 151 -23.61 13.49 7.53
CA MET A 151 -24.70 13.02 8.40
C MET A 151 -25.79 14.08 8.56
N LYS A 152 -25.40 15.36 8.68
CA LYS A 152 -26.36 16.47 8.72
C LYS A 152 -27.14 16.57 7.40
N GLN A 153 -26.45 16.60 6.25
CA GLN A 153 -27.09 16.66 4.92
C GLN A 153 -28.03 15.47 4.66
N GLN A 154 -27.66 14.27 5.11
CA GLN A 154 -28.50 13.08 4.99
C GLN A 154 -29.79 13.21 5.82
N ASN A 155 -29.71 13.77 7.04
CA ASN A 155 -30.90 14.03 7.86
C ASN A 155 -31.78 15.13 7.28
N GLU A 156 -31.19 16.22 6.77
CA GLU A 156 -31.94 17.32 6.11
C GLU A 156 -32.70 16.80 4.88
N HIS A 157 -32.03 16.04 3.99
CA HIS A 157 -32.68 15.42 2.84
C HIS A 157 -33.76 14.39 3.25
N ALA A 158 -33.54 13.59 4.31
CA ALA A 158 -34.56 12.68 4.82
C ALA A 158 -35.80 13.42 5.36
N GLN A 159 -35.62 14.59 5.98
CA GLN A 159 -36.73 15.45 6.40
C GLN A 159 -37.49 16.02 5.20
N GLU A 160 -36.79 16.57 4.19
CA GLU A 160 -37.40 17.09 2.95
C GLU A 160 -38.23 16.02 2.21
N GLN A 161 -37.74 14.78 2.14
CA GLN A 161 -38.47 13.64 1.57
C GLN A 161 -39.73 13.30 2.39
N SER A 162 -39.70 13.46 3.71
CA SER A 162 -40.88 13.27 4.57
C SER A 162 -41.92 14.39 4.40
N GLU A 163 -41.48 15.65 4.25
CA GLU A 163 -42.35 16.81 4.09
C GLU A 163 -43.02 16.82 2.72
N THR A 164 -42.28 16.53 1.64
CA THR A 164 -42.84 16.37 0.29
C THR A 164 -43.85 15.22 0.24
N SER A 165 -43.55 14.06 0.84
CA SER A 165 -44.49 12.94 0.98
C SER A 165 -45.78 13.34 1.73
N ARG A 166 -45.65 14.12 2.81
CA ARG A 166 -46.79 14.66 3.57
C ARG A 166 -47.65 15.61 2.73
N TRP A 167 -47.03 16.49 1.94
CA TRP A 167 -47.74 17.38 1.02
C TRP A 167 -48.48 16.62 -0.09
N HIS A 168 -47.85 15.61 -0.70
CA HIS A 168 -48.52 14.74 -1.69
C HIS A 168 -49.74 14.01 -1.10
N SER A 169 -49.65 13.53 0.14
CA SER A 169 -50.79 12.94 0.85
C SER A 169 -51.91 13.95 1.14
N ALA A 170 -51.57 15.18 1.56
CA ALA A 170 -52.55 16.24 1.80
C ALA A 170 -53.26 16.70 0.51
N VAL A 171 -52.54 16.78 -0.62
CA VAL A 171 -53.11 17.16 -1.93
C VAL A 171 -54.00 16.07 -2.50
N THR A 172 -53.59 14.80 -2.43
CA THR A 172 -54.41 13.68 -2.93
C THR A 172 -55.68 13.50 -2.11
N THR A 173 -55.61 13.51 -0.77
CA THR A 173 -56.80 13.42 0.11
C THR A 173 -57.78 14.59 -0.10
N THR A 174 -57.29 15.82 -0.22
CA THR A 174 -58.12 17.01 -0.51
C THR A 174 -58.78 16.91 -1.88
N THR A 175 -58.05 16.45 -2.90
CA THR A 175 -58.55 16.29 -4.27
C THR A 175 -59.63 15.20 -4.33
N THR A 176 -59.38 14.03 -3.75
CA THR A 176 -60.36 12.93 -3.66
C THR A 176 -61.61 13.36 -2.91
N SER A 177 -61.48 14.09 -1.80
CA SER A 177 -62.62 14.62 -1.04
C SER A 177 -63.46 15.61 -1.85
N ARG A 178 -62.83 16.44 -2.70
CA ARG A 178 -63.52 17.38 -3.61
C ARG A 178 -64.28 16.63 -4.72
N TRP A 179 -63.71 15.56 -5.29
CA TRP A 179 -64.39 14.74 -6.28
C TRP A 179 -65.59 13.98 -5.68
N ILE A 180 -65.40 13.35 -4.51
CA ILE A 180 -66.49 12.64 -3.81
C ILE A 180 -67.64 13.60 -3.51
N ARG A 181 -67.38 14.79 -2.94
CA ARG A 181 -68.45 15.75 -2.61
C ARG A 181 -69.26 16.16 -3.84
N LYS A 182 -68.59 16.38 -4.98
CA LYS A 182 -69.23 16.74 -6.26
C LYS A 182 -70.06 15.60 -6.90
N LEU A 183 -69.88 14.35 -6.46
CA LEU A 183 -70.70 13.20 -6.87
C LEU A 183 -71.96 12.99 -6.00
N TYR A 184 -72.06 13.68 -4.86
CA TYR A 184 -73.20 13.64 -3.94
C TYR A 184 -74.00 14.96 -3.92
N GLU A 185 -73.75 15.87 -4.86
CA GLU A 185 -74.49 17.12 -5.10
C GLU A 185 -75.38 17.01 -6.36
N ILE A 186 -75.84 15.79 -6.68
CA ILE A 186 -76.75 15.41 -7.78
C ILE A 186 -77.87 14.53 -7.20
#